data_AF-A0A2T7QA77-F1
#
_entry.id   AF-A0A2T7QA77-F1
#
_cell.length_a   1.000
_cell.length_b   1.000
_cell.length_c   1.000
_cell.angle_alpha   90.00
_cell.angle_beta   90.00
_cell.angle_gamma   90.00
#
_symmetry.space_group_name_H-M   'P 1'
#
loop_
_entity.id
_entity.type
_entity.pdbx_description
1 polymer ?
#
loop_
_entity_poly.entity_id
_entity_poly.type
_entity_poly.pdbx_seq_one_letter_code
_entity_poly.pdbx_strand_id
1 'polypeptide(L)' 'MENISVLTDFPESEFQQYYKKIAENILGDYTIYSGGNYIYISNNKNRTIRFTSQNFDLKNFQAEQLLYWLEVIRKKYPSF' A
#
# COMPACT_ATOMS: atom_id res chain seq x y z
N MET A 1 6.17 -8.43 13.26
CA MET A 1 7.12 -7.74 12.37
C MET A 1 6.46 -7.59 11.01
N GLU A 2 6.30 -6.36 10.51
CA GLU A 2 5.79 -6.10 9.17
C GLU A 2 6.94 -6.27 8.16
N ASN A 3 6.78 -7.12 7.14
CA ASN A 3 7.76 -7.20 6.06
C ASN A 3 7.32 -6.30 4.90
N ILE A 4 8.20 -5.39 4.51
CA ILE A 4 7.99 -4.45 3.39
C ILE A 4 8.63 -5.07 2.15
N SER A 5 7.85 -5.25 1.09
CA SER A 5 8.34 -5.64 -0.23
C SER A 5 8.05 -4.52 -1.21
N VAL A 6 9.04 -4.13 -2.01
CA VAL A 6 8.85 -3.12 -3.07
C VAL A 6 8.36 -3.82 -4.33
N LEU A 7 7.36 -3.25 -4.99
CA LEU A 7 6.80 -3.75 -6.24
C LEU A 7 6.80 -2.57 -7.24
N THR A 8 7.84 -2.48 -8.05
CA THR A 8 8.17 -1.26 -8.80
C THR A 8 7.09 -0.83 -9.79
N ASP A 9 6.32 -1.78 -10.30
CA ASP A 9 5.17 -1.54 -11.17
C ASP A 9 4.01 -2.40 -10.64
N PHE A 10 2.84 -1.80 -10.36
CA PHE A 10 1.66 -2.61 -10.08
C PHE A 10 1.43 -3.50 -11.31
N PRO A 11 1.43 -4.83 -11.16
CA PRO A 11 1.38 -5.69 -12.33
C PRO A 11 0.08 -5.40 -13.09
N GLU A 12 0.20 -4.86 -14.31
CA GLU A 12 -0.87 -4.96 -15.31
C GLU A 12 -1.30 -6.42 -15.49
N SER A 13 -0.43 -7.37 -15.12
CA SER A 13 -0.63 -8.81 -15.20
C SER A 13 -1.39 -9.46 -14.03
N GLU A 14 -1.64 -8.77 -12.91
CA GLU A 14 -2.49 -9.33 -11.85
C GLU A 14 -3.91 -8.78 -11.96
N PHE A 15 -4.88 -9.68 -12.02
CA PHE A 15 -6.27 -9.29 -12.13
C PHE A 15 -6.67 -8.38 -10.95
N GLN A 16 -7.03 -7.13 -11.26
CA GLN A 16 -7.53 -6.16 -10.28
C GLN A 16 -8.72 -6.68 -9.46
N GLN A 17 -9.39 -7.74 -9.89
CA GLN A 17 -10.44 -8.43 -9.15
C GLN A 17 -10.01 -8.95 -7.76
N TYR A 18 -8.71 -9.17 -7.55
CA TYR A 18 -8.18 -9.60 -6.25
C TYR A 18 -7.78 -8.40 -5.35
N TYR A 19 -7.86 -7.19 -5.89
CA TYR A 19 -7.50 -5.95 -5.22
C TYR A 19 -8.73 -5.11 -4.93
N LYS A 20 -8.96 -4.85 -3.64
CA LYS A 20 -9.99 -3.91 -3.22
C LYS A 20 -9.34 -2.56 -2.95
N LYS A 21 -9.71 -1.55 -3.72
CA LYS A 21 -9.38 -0.16 -3.40
C LYS A 21 -10.01 0.20 -2.05
N ILE A 22 -9.19 0.63 -1.10
CA ILE A 22 -9.63 1.01 0.25
C ILE A 22 -9.74 2.52 0.36
N ALA A 23 -8.78 3.24 -0.24
CA ALA A 23 -8.71 4.69 -0.21
C ALA A 23 -7.93 5.22 -1.41
N GLU A 24 -8.26 6.43 -1.85
CA GLU A 24 -7.64 7.12 -2.97
C GLU A 24 -7.38 8.59 -2.61
N ASN A 25 -6.46 9.22 -3.33
CA ASN A 25 -6.05 10.61 -3.12
C ASN A 25 -5.55 10.91 -1.69
N ILE A 26 -4.96 9.90 -1.03
CA ILE A 26 -4.37 10.09 0.29
C ILE A 26 -3.14 10.96 0.13
N LEU A 27 -3.13 12.10 0.84
CA LEU A 27 -2.12 13.15 0.71
C LEU A 27 -1.94 13.64 -0.75
N GLY A 28 -2.97 13.50 -1.59
CA GLY A 28 -2.98 13.96 -2.99
C GLY A 28 -2.32 13.02 -4.00
N ASP A 29 -1.49 12.07 -3.57
CA ASP A 29 -0.63 11.30 -4.50
C ASP A 29 -0.74 9.78 -4.35
N TYR A 30 -1.38 9.28 -3.29
CA TYR A 30 -1.38 7.84 -2.97
C TYR A 30 -2.76 7.20 -3.07
N THR A 31 -2.77 5.99 -3.62
CA THR A 31 -3.94 5.09 -3.64
C THR A 31 -3.59 3.80 -2.92
N ILE A 32 -4.51 3.31 -2.10
CA ILE A 32 -4.29 2.12 -1.27
C ILE A 32 -5.25 1.01 -1.68
N TYR A 33 -4.69 -0.18 -1.83
CA TYR A 33 -5.41 -1.39 -2.13
C TYR A 33 -5.16 -2.44 -1.05
N SER A 34 -6.14 -3.30 -0.79
CA SER A 34 -5.95 -4.56 -0.07
C SER A 34 -6.12 -5.75 -1.01
N GLY A 35 -5.37 -6.81 -0.74
CA GLY A 35 -5.55 -8.11 -1.39
C GLY A 35 -4.99 -9.20 -0.50
N GLY A 36 -5.81 -10.18 -0.12
CA GLY A 36 -5.42 -11.21 0.86
C GLY A 36 -4.91 -10.59 2.17
N ASN A 37 -3.68 -10.94 2.57
CA ASN A 37 -3.00 -10.44 3.77
C ASN A 37 -2.06 -9.25 3.50
N TYR A 38 -2.27 -8.56 2.39
CA TYR A 38 -1.38 -7.52 1.89
C TYR A 38 -2.09 -6.18 1.75
N ILE A 39 -1.34 -5.13 2.04
CA ILE A 39 -1.67 -3.76 1.67
C ILE A 39 -0.71 -3.28 0.59
N TYR A 40 -1.24 -2.58 -0.38
CA TYR A 40 -0.51 -2.02 -1.49
C TYR A 40 -0.72 -0.50 -1.47
N ILE A 41 0.37 0.25 -1.45
CA ILE A 41 0.35 1.70 -1.54
C ILE A 41 0.96 2.05 -2.90
N SER A 42 0.13 2.54 -3.82
CA SER A 42 0.55 3.01 -5.13
C SER A 42 0.66 4.52 -5.15
N ASN A 43 1.69 5.07 -5.79
CA ASN A 43 1.77 6.49 -6.11
C ASN A 43 1.16 6.80 -7.49
N ASN A 44 1.17 8.08 -7.86
CA ASN A 44 0.73 8.59 -9.17
C ASN A 44 1.61 8.16 -10.37
N LYS A 45 2.77 7.55 -10.12
CA LYS A 45 3.67 6.97 -11.14
C LYS A 45 3.47 5.45 -11.29
N ASN A 46 2.36 4.89 -10.78
CA ASN A 46 2.06 3.46 -10.73
C ASN A 46 3.10 2.61 -9.97
N ARG A 47 4.00 3.24 -9.19
CA ARG A 47 4.94 2.52 -8.34
C ARG A 47 4.21 2.08 -7.09
N THR A 48 4.44 0.84 -6.67
CA THR A 48 3.74 0.27 -5.53
C THR A 48 4.68 -0.25 -4.45
N ILE A 49 4.28 -0.08 -3.20
CA ILE A 49 4.92 -0.75 -2.07
C ILE A 49 3.90 -1.66 -1.43
N ARG A 50 4.30 -2.92 -1.23
CA ARG A 50 3.50 -3.95 -0.59
C ARG A 50 3.93 -4.11 0.86
N PHE A 51 2.97 -4.00 1.76
CA PHE A 51 3.11 -4.30 3.17
C PHE A 51 2.50 -5.66 3.44
N THR A 52 3.27 -6.52 4.09
CA THR A 52 2.76 -7.76 4.67
C THR A 52 2.52 -7.51 6.15
N SER A 53 1.29 -7.65 6.60
CA SER A 53 0.96 -7.58 8.03
C SER A 53 0.21 -8.85 8.40
N GLN A 54 0.81 -9.64 9.30
CA GLN A 54 0.31 -10.96 9.70
C GLN A 54 -1.08 -10.90 10.37
N ASN A 55 -1.54 -9.72 10.78
CA ASN A 55 -2.84 -9.51 11.44
C ASN A 55 -3.61 -8.33 10.83
N PHE A 56 -3.50 -8.11 9.52
CA PHE A 56 -4.20 -7.00 8.89
C PHE A 56 -5.72 -7.23 8.89
N ASP A 57 -6.42 -6.60 9.83
CA ASP A 57 -7.87 -6.54 9.84
C ASP A 57 -8.33 -5.23 9.19
N LEU A 58 -8.89 -5.34 7.98
CA LEU A 58 -9.51 -4.23 7.26
C LEU A 58 -10.58 -3.50 8.09
N LYS A 59 -11.27 -4.18 9.01
CA LYS A 59 -12.31 -3.57 9.85
C LYS A 59 -11.74 -2.64 10.90
N ASN A 60 -10.50 -2.88 11.33
CA ASN A 60 -9.78 -2.10 12.33
C ASN A 60 -8.67 -1.26 11.70
N PHE A 61 -8.71 -1.05 10.38
CA PHE A 61 -7.77 -0.18 9.69
C PHE A 61 -7.91 1.27 10.19
N GLN A 62 -6.91 1.74 10.92
CA GLN A 62 -6.85 3.09 11.46
C GLN A 62 -6.03 4.02 10.54
N ALA A 63 -6.45 5.27 10.44
CA ALA A 63 -5.78 6.28 9.61
C ALA A 63 -4.31 6.52 10.05
N GLU A 64 -4.04 6.33 11.34
CA GLU A 64 -2.74 6.44 11.96
C GLU A 64 -1.74 5.40 11.43
N GLN A 65 -2.21 4.16 11.21
CA GLN A 65 -1.38 3.08 10.66
C GLN A 65 -0.94 3.41 9.23
N LEU A 66 -1.84 4.02 8.46
CA LEU A 66 -1.55 4.46 7.10
C LEU A 66 -0.51 5.58 7.07
N LEU A 67 -0.67 6.58 7.93
CA LEU A 67 0.30 7.67 8.05
C LEU A 67 1.68 7.13 8.45
N TYR A 68 1.73 6.16 9.37
CA TYR A 68 2.96 5.47 9.74
C TYR A 68 3.60 4.76 8.54
N TRP A 69 2.83 4.04 7.73
CA TRP A 69 3.39 3.39 6.54
C TRP A 69 3.92 4.40 5.53
N LEU A 70 3.21 5.51 5.29
CA LEU A 70 3.68 6.57 4.40
C LEU A 70 4.97 7.23 4.89
N GLU A 71 5.09 7.46 6.19
CA GLU A 71 6.33 7.90 6.85
C GLU A 71 7.48 6.92 6.60
N VAL A 72 7.24 5.62 6.76
CA VAL A 72 8.25 4.58 6.51
C VAL A 72 8.66 4.54 5.04
N ILE A 73 7.70 4.68 4.12
CA ILE A 73 7.96 4.75 2.68
C ILE A 73 8.88 5.93 2.38
N ARG A 74 8.53 7.14 2.82
CA ARG A 74 9.31 8.35 2.57
C ARG A 74 10.74 8.23 3.11
N LYS A 75 10.91 7.60 4.28
CA LYS A 75 12.23 7.36 4.89
C LYS A 75 13.06 6.32 4.14
N LYS A 76 12.45 5.19 3.72
CA LYS A 76 13.17 4.08 3.07
C LYS A 76 13.34 4.27 1.57
N TYR A 77 12.42 4.98 0.92
CA TYR A 77 12.36 5.16 -0.52
C TYR A 77 12.10 6.64 -0.84
N PRO A 78 13.10 7.53 -0.71
CA PRO A 78 12.92 8.97 -0.92
C PRO A 78 12.46 9.36 -2.33
N SER A 79 12.69 8.47 -3.30
CA SER A 79 12.30 8.66 -4.70
C SER A 79 10.93 8.05 -5.05
N PHE A 80 10.26 7.40 -4.08
CA PHE A 80 8.91 6.87 -4.24
C PHE A 80 7.88 7.99 -4.16
#